data_AF-A0A5N5NYZ1-F1
#
_entry.id   AF-A0A5N5NYZ1-F1
#
_cell.length_a   1.000
_cell.length_b   1.000
_cell.length_c   1.000
_cell.angle_alpha   90.00
_cell.angle_beta   90.00
_cell.angle_gamma   90.00
#
_symmetry.space_group_name_H-M   'P 1'
#
loop_
_entity.id
_entity.type
_entity.pdbx_description
1 polymer ?
#
loop_
_entity_poly.entity_id
_entity_poly.type
_entity_poly.pdbx_seq_one_letter_code
_entity_poly.pdbx_strand_id
1 'polypeptide(L)'
;MLSFPRPAADREVSGKVFYHVVAEHGWLALRLTPGNGSRGFSSSSSHKRQQSRTATVNAVVAEIEETAAASGLVPNSRKGSAFLDATFINHDEVDHLHQPSLLTFDPRIQIFAVPAAATKIETWNHFLQVYRYPSLDPSTSDWRALDPRPPLPSWLTVFRLYANSHDLWATAIMYSPENRRDESILWVPHRWSSRPSAHSSRK
;
A
#
# COMPACT_ATOMS: atom_id res chain seq x y z
N MET A 1 7.31 -1.73 2.53
CA MET A 1 7.41 -1.52 1.06
C MET A 1 7.14 -2.85 0.40
N LEU A 2 6.44 -2.85 -0.74
CA LEU A 2 6.19 -4.04 -1.56
C LEU A 2 6.73 -3.74 -2.97
N SER A 3 7.27 -4.76 -3.64
CA SER A 3 7.82 -4.66 -4.99
C SER A 3 7.18 -5.74 -5.84
N PHE A 4 6.41 -5.35 -6.85
CA PHE A 4 5.71 -6.28 -7.76
C PHE A 4 6.50 -6.43 -9.05
N PRO A 5 6.84 -7.64 -9.50
CA PRO A 5 7.51 -7.81 -10.79
C PRO A 5 6.62 -7.25 -11.91
N ARG A 6 7.19 -6.42 -12.79
CA ARG A 6 6.48 -5.97 -13.98
C ARG A 6 6.43 -7.09 -15.03
N PRO A 7 5.36 -7.21 -15.83
CA PRO A 7 5.38 -8.02 -17.05
C PRO A 7 6.47 -7.54 -18.02
N ALA A 8 6.98 -8.44 -18.87
CA ALA A 8 8.12 -8.14 -19.75
C ALA A 8 7.88 -6.91 -20.64
N ALA A 9 6.69 -6.79 -21.24
CA ALA A 9 6.32 -5.65 -22.07
C ALA A 9 6.38 -4.32 -21.30
N ASP A 10 5.99 -4.30 -20.02
CA ASP A 10 6.01 -3.09 -19.19
C ASP A 10 7.43 -2.72 -18.72
N ARG A 11 8.34 -3.70 -18.59
CA ARG A 11 9.76 -3.43 -18.26
C ARG A 11 10.46 -2.65 -19.37
N GLU A 12 10.17 -2.95 -20.63
CA GLU A 12 10.78 -2.26 -21.78
C GLU A 12 10.36 -0.78 -21.83
N VAL A 13 9.09 -0.51 -21.51
CA VAL A 13 8.52 0.85 -21.51
C VAL A 13 8.99 1.64 -20.29
N SER A 14 8.93 1.05 -19.10
CA SER A 14 9.27 1.73 -17.84
C SER A 14 10.78 1.82 -17.60
N GLY A 15 11.56 0.85 -18.08
CA GLY A 15 12.97 0.69 -17.75
C GLY A 15 13.22 0.20 -16.32
N LYS A 16 12.21 -0.37 -15.66
CA LYS A 16 12.24 -0.91 -14.29
C LYS A 16 11.87 -2.39 -14.27
N VAL A 17 12.42 -3.17 -13.34
CA VAL A 17 12.00 -4.57 -13.13
C VAL A 17 10.73 -4.63 -12.31
N PHE A 18 10.62 -3.75 -11.31
CA PHE A 18 9.55 -3.81 -10.33
C PHE A 18 8.71 -2.53 -10.33
N TYR A 19 7.50 -2.67 -9.81
CA TYR A 19 6.66 -1.58 -9.39
C TYR A 19 6.65 -1.55 -7.87
N HIS A 20 7.22 -0.48 -7.34
CA HIS A 20 7.45 -0.30 -5.92
C HIS A 20 6.33 0.52 -5.31
N VAL A 21 5.75 -0.02 -4.24
CA VAL A 21 4.74 0.67 -3.45
C VAL A 21 5.13 0.72 -1.99
N VAL A 22 4.76 1.82 -1.35
CA VAL A 22 4.83 1.96 0.10
C VAL A 22 3.40 1.97 0.63
N ALA A 23 3.06 1.00 1.47
CA ALA A 23 1.80 0.97 2.22
C ALA A 23 2.03 1.53 3.63
N GLU A 24 1.13 2.40 4.10
CA GLU A 24 1.08 3.15 5.38
C GLU A 24 1.84 2.55 6.60
N HIS A 25 1.75 1.26 6.87
CA HIS A 25 2.18 0.71 8.16
C HIS A 25 3.68 0.37 8.29
N GLY A 26 4.45 0.50 7.22
CA GLY A 26 5.90 0.23 7.26
C GLY A 26 6.76 1.43 7.67
N TRP A 27 6.24 2.65 7.61
CA TRP A 27 7.08 3.85 7.42
C TRP A 27 6.57 5.12 8.10
N LEU A 28 5.28 5.20 8.41
CA LEU A 28 4.71 6.38 9.07
C LEU A 28 5.21 6.45 10.51
N ALA A 29 5.82 7.58 10.84
CA ALA A 29 6.53 7.81 12.09
C ALA A 29 5.57 8.09 13.26
N LEU A 30 4.68 7.17 13.60
CA LEU A 30 3.96 7.26 14.87
C LEU A 30 4.68 6.45 15.95
N ARG A 31 5.15 7.16 16.99
CA ARG A 31 5.35 6.55 18.30
C ARG A 31 3.96 6.37 18.90
N LEU A 32 3.46 5.14 18.91
CA LEU A 32 2.37 4.81 19.82
C LEU A 32 2.92 4.97 21.25
N THR A 33 2.56 6.07 21.92
CA THR A 33 2.58 6.08 23.38
C THR A 33 1.65 4.95 23.84
N PRO A 34 2.06 4.09 24.79
CA PRO A 34 1.19 3.04 25.31
C PRO A 34 0.07 3.68 26.14
N GLY A 35 -0.97 4.14 25.47
CA GLY A 35 -2.22 4.62 26.06
C GLY A 35 -3.31 3.59 25.77
N ASN A 36 -3.69 2.84 26.81
CA ASN A 36 -4.89 2.01 26.97
C ASN A 36 -5.58 1.48 25.70
N GLY A 37 -5.26 0.24 25.29
CA GLY A 37 -6.19 -0.52 24.44
C GLY A 37 -5.66 -1.85 23.90
N SER A 38 -4.41 -1.92 23.45
CA SER A 38 -3.91 -3.11 22.74
C SER A 38 -2.77 -3.80 23.50
N ARG A 39 -3.12 -4.74 24.40
CA ARG A 39 -2.17 -5.79 24.81
C ARG A 39 -2.11 -6.82 23.70
N GLY A 40 -1.20 -6.61 22.75
CA GLY A 40 -0.96 -7.54 21.64
C GLY A 40 0.49 -7.48 21.22
N PHE A 41 1.16 -8.63 21.26
CA PHE A 41 2.55 -8.85 20.92
C PHE A 41 2.86 -8.29 19.51
N SER A 42 3.64 -7.21 19.43
CA SER A 42 4.25 -6.75 18.19
C SER A 42 5.61 -7.42 18.09
N SER A 43 5.77 -8.42 17.21
CA SER A 43 7.10 -8.83 16.78
C SER A 43 7.63 -7.78 15.79
N SER A 44 8.08 -6.64 16.32
CA SER A 44 8.98 -5.78 15.56
C SER A 44 10.38 -6.37 15.73
N SER A 45 10.93 -6.98 14.67
CA SER A 45 12.35 -7.31 14.61
C SER A 45 13.15 -6.08 15.07
N SER A 46 14.09 -6.31 15.96
CA SER A 46 14.83 -5.34 16.79
C SER A 46 15.76 -4.40 16.01
N HIS A 47 15.31 -3.83 14.89
CA HIS A 47 15.93 -2.68 14.27
C HIS A 47 15.17 -1.47 14.80
N LYS A 48 15.88 -0.62 15.56
CA LYS A 48 15.41 0.71 15.99
C LYS A 48 14.58 1.32 14.84
N ARG A 49 13.25 1.44 15.00
CA ARG A 49 12.36 2.00 13.96
C ARG A 49 12.65 3.50 13.84
N GLN A 50 13.74 3.80 13.16
CA GLN A 50 14.14 5.11 12.74
C GLN A 50 13.09 5.60 11.75
N GLN A 51 12.75 6.89 11.82
CA GLN A 51 11.87 7.53 10.84
C GLN A 51 12.41 7.23 9.44
N SER A 52 11.73 6.37 8.68
CA SER A 52 12.11 6.11 7.29
C SER A 52 11.72 7.34 6.48
N ARG A 53 12.70 8.16 6.11
CA ARG A 53 12.54 9.29 5.20
C ARG A 53 12.40 8.76 3.77
N THR A 54 11.80 9.54 2.87
CA THR A 54 11.75 9.23 1.42
C THR A 54 13.11 8.86 0.84
N ALA A 55 14.19 9.51 1.28
CA ALA A 55 15.55 9.17 0.86
C ALA A 55 15.93 7.72 1.19
N THR A 56 15.52 7.20 2.35
CA THR A 56 15.77 5.81 2.74
C THR A 56 14.96 4.86 1.86
N VAL A 57 13.69 5.18 1.59
CA VAL A 57 12.85 4.35 0.71
C VAL A 57 13.42 4.29 -0.70
N ASN A 58 13.78 5.45 -1.27
CA ASN A 58 14.35 5.52 -2.61
C ASN A 58 15.72 4.83 -2.69
N ALA A 59 16.53 4.85 -1.62
CA ALA A 59 17.77 4.10 -1.57
C ALA A 59 17.54 2.58 -1.66
N VAL A 60 16.55 2.04 -0.93
CA VAL A 60 16.18 0.62 -1.01
C VAL A 60 15.62 0.27 -2.39
N VAL A 61 14.80 1.15 -2.99
CA VAL A 61 14.32 0.98 -4.37
C VAL A 61 15.50 0.92 -5.35
N ALA A 62 16.46 1.83 -5.22
CA ALA A 62 17.66 1.84 -6.05
C ALA A 62 18.49 0.57 -5.91
N GLU A 63 18.70 0.09 -4.69
CA GLU A 63 19.41 -1.17 -4.44
C GLU A 63 18.74 -2.37 -5.11
N ILE A 64 17.40 -2.47 -5.02
CA ILE A 64 16.63 -3.55 -5.66
C ILE A 64 16.77 -3.48 -7.19
N GLU A 65 16.57 -2.31 -7.78
CA GLU A 65 16.63 -2.14 -9.24
C GLU A 65 18.06 -2.31 -9.78
N GLU A 66 19.08 -1.85 -9.05
CA GLU A 66 20.49 -2.07 -9.40
C GLU A 66 20.86 -3.55 -9.37
N THR A 67 20.45 -4.27 -8.31
CA THR A 67 20.66 -5.72 -8.19
C THR A 67 19.98 -6.48 -9.32
N ALA A 68 18.77 -6.07 -9.68
CA ALA A 68 18.00 -6.71 -10.74
C ALA A 68 18.57 -6.39 -12.14
N ALA A 69 19.07 -5.18 -12.36
CA ALA A 69 19.79 -4.78 -13.57
C ALA A 69 21.11 -5.55 -13.72
N ALA A 70 21.89 -5.70 -12.63
CA ALA A 70 23.12 -6.50 -12.61
C ALA A 70 22.85 -7.99 -12.95
N SER A 71 21.64 -8.46 -12.66
CA SER A 71 21.17 -9.82 -13.01
C SER A 71 20.63 -9.93 -14.45
N GLY A 72 20.69 -8.86 -15.25
CA GLY A 72 20.24 -8.85 -16.64
C GLY A 72 18.72 -8.85 -16.82
N LEU A 73 17.94 -8.49 -15.78
CA LEU A 73 16.47 -8.53 -15.83
C LEU A 73 15.84 -7.34 -16.56
N VAL A 74 16.62 -6.29 -16.86
CA VAL A 74 16.23 -5.18 -17.75
C VAL A 74 17.34 -4.95 -18.78
N PRO A 75 17.04 -5.05 -20.08
CA PRO A 75 18.01 -4.75 -21.13
C PRO A 75 18.42 -3.27 -21.16
N ASN A 76 17.51 -2.39 -20.75
CA ASN A 76 17.61 -0.93 -20.87
C ASN A 76 17.23 -0.23 -19.56
N SER A 77 17.99 -0.44 -18.48
CA SER A 77 17.76 0.29 -17.23
C SER A 77 17.87 1.80 -17.47
N ARG A 78 16.79 2.55 -17.23
CA ARG A 78 16.83 4.01 -17.42
C ARG A 78 17.46 4.68 -16.21
N LYS A 79 18.40 5.59 -16.45
CA LYS A 79 19.02 6.39 -15.37
C LYS A 79 17.94 7.23 -14.68
N GLY A 80 17.83 7.10 -13.36
CA GLY A 80 16.78 7.78 -12.58
C GLY A 80 15.41 7.10 -12.62
N SER A 81 15.33 5.80 -12.94
CA SER A 81 14.08 5.03 -12.83
C SER A 81 13.86 4.42 -11.43
N ALA A 82 14.88 4.47 -10.57
CA ALA A 82 14.89 3.94 -9.21
C ALA A 82 14.13 4.84 -8.21
N PHE A 83 12.86 5.11 -8.47
CA PHE A 83 11.98 5.84 -7.56
C PHE A 83 10.73 5.03 -7.25
N LEU A 84 10.13 5.34 -6.11
CA LEU A 84 8.85 4.78 -5.71
C LEU A 84 7.76 5.14 -6.75
N ASP A 85 6.94 4.17 -7.14
CA ASP A 85 5.89 4.39 -8.16
C ASP A 85 4.60 4.95 -7.54
N ALA A 86 4.25 4.46 -6.35
CA ALA A 86 3.03 4.82 -5.67
C ALA A 86 3.08 4.63 -4.15
N THR A 87 2.16 5.31 -3.46
CA THR A 87 1.90 5.12 -2.03
C THR A 87 0.44 4.71 -1.84
N PHE A 88 0.23 3.65 -1.06
CA PHE A 88 -1.10 3.15 -0.71
C PHE A 88 -1.44 3.55 0.73
N ILE A 89 -2.55 4.26 0.88
CA ILE A 89 -3.11 4.72 2.17
C ILE A 89 -4.49 4.10 2.35
N ASN A 90 -4.62 3.27 3.36
CA ASN A 90 -5.80 2.43 3.58
C ASN A 90 -6.70 2.92 4.72
N HIS A 91 -6.20 3.84 5.53
CA HIS A 91 -6.96 4.43 6.61
C HIS A 91 -6.61 5.91 6.82
N ASP A 92 -7.52 6.66 7.44
CA ASP A 92 -7.38 8.11 7.60
C ASP A 92 -7.04 8.54 9.03
N GLU A 93 -6.86 7.58 9.94
CA GLU A 93 -6.37 7.81 11.30
C GLU A 93 -4.87 8.11 11.34
N VAL A 94 -4.44 8.83 12.37
CA VAL A 94 -3.09 9.43 12.43
C VAL A 94 -1.94 8.41 12.45
N ASP A 95 -2.20 7.19 12.93
CA ASP A 95 -1.26 6.06 12.91
C ASP A 95 -1.12 5.42 11.52
N HIS A 96 -2.06 5.70 10.62
CA HIS A 96 -2.10 5.29 9.21
C HIS A 96 -1.92 6.44 8.21
N LEU A 97 -2.06 7.70 8.65
CA LEU A 97 -2.00 8.91 7.84
C LEU A 97 -1.14 10.00 8.52
N HIS A 98 0.15 9.71 8.71
CA HIS A 98 1.07 10.65 9.34
C HIS A 98 1.59 11.70 8.34
N GLN A 99 0.94 12.87 8.34
CA GLN A 99 1.23 13.99 7.44
C GLN A 99 2.72 14.37 7.35
N PRO A 100 3.48 14.56 8.46
CA PRO A 100 4.89 14.96 8.35
C PRO A 100 5.77 13.96 7.59
N SER A 101 5.44 12.66 7.65
CA SER A 101 6.15 11.63 6.89
C SER A 101 5.77 11.67 5.42
N LEU A 102 4.46 11.78 5.13
CA LEU A 102 3.94 11.85 3.76
C LEU A 102 4.49 13.05 2.98
N LEU A 103 4.57 14.22 3.61
CA LEU A 103 5.09 15.43 2.97
C LEU A 103 6.58 15.37 2.63
N THR A 104 7.31 14.34 3.08
CA THR A 104 8.69 14.12 2.62
C THR A 104 8.78 13.49 1.23
N PHE A 105 7.67 12.98 0.67
CA PHE A 105 7.64 12.40 -0.67
C PHE A 105 7.59 13.48 -1.76
N ASP A 106 8.08 13.14 -2.95
CA ASP A 106 7.99 14.02 -4.13
C ASP A 106 6.51 14.30 -4.45
N PRO A 107 6.09 15.56 -4.68
CA PRO A 107 4.74 15.94 -5.10
C PRO A 107 4.15 15.12 -6.26
N ARG A 108 4.99 14.60 -7.14
CA ARG A 108 4.59 13.84 -8.34
C ARG A 108 4.27 12.37 -8.05
N ILE A 109 4.54 11.87 -6.84
CA ILE A 109 4.20 10.49 -6.49
C ILE A 109 2.69 10.29 -6.57
N GLN A 110 2.29 9.11 -7.04
CA GLN A 110 0.88 8.74 -7.11
C GLN A 110 0.41 8.26 -5.74
N ILE A 111 -0.55 8.97 -5.16
CA ILE A 111 -1.19 8.56 -3.92
C ILE A 111 -2.47 7.79 -4.27
N PHE A 112 -2.60 6.56 -3.80
CA PHE A 112 -3.84 5.81 -3.83
C PHE A 112 -4.36 5.70 -2.41
N ALA A 113 -5.53 6.25 -2.16
CA ALA A 113 -6.09 6.37 -0.83
C ALA A 113 -7.56 5.95 -0.78
N VAL A 114 -8.00 5.46 0.38
CA VAL A 114 -9.43 5.37 0.67
C VAL A 114 -10.06 6.77 0.68
N PRO A 115 -11.37 6.91 0.37
CA PRO A 115 -11.99 8.23 0.19
C PRO A 115 -11.76 9.22 1.34
N ALA A 116 -11.85 8.77 2.59
CA ALA A 116 -11.63 9.62 3.77
C ALA A 116 -10.19 10.15 3.86
N ALA A 117 -9.21 9.29 3.59
CA ALA A 117 -7.80 9.65 3.59
C ALA A 117 -7.46 10.59 2.42
N ALA A 118 -7.99 10.31 1.22
CA ALA A 118 -7.82 11.15 0.04
C ALA A 118 -8.27 12.59 0.32
N THR A 119 -9.46 12.76 0.92
CA THR A 119 -9.99 14.08 1.28
C THR A 119 -9.04 14.83 2.23
N LYS A 120 -8.48 14.16 3.25
CA LYS A 120 -7.49 14.79 4.14
C LYS A 120 -6.21 15.17 3.39
N ILE A 121 -5.66 14.27 2.57
CA ILE A 121 -4.41 14.48 1.81
C ILE A 121 -4.53 15.66 0.84
N GLU A 122 -5.66 15.80 0.17
CA GLU A 122 -5.93 16.90 -0.77
C GLU A 122 -5.86 18.28 -0.07
N THR A 123 -6.29 18.38 1.19
CA THR A 123 -6.17 19.64 1.95
C THR A 123 -4.72 20.09 2.20
N TRP A 124 -3.75 19.18 2.08
CA TRP A 124 -2.34 19.49 2.29
C TRP A 124 -1.71 20.22 1.10
N ASN A 125 -2.38 20.20 -0.07
CA ASN A 125 -1.94 20.90 -1.29
C ASN A 125 -0.48 20.62 -1.69
N HIS A 126 -0.01 19.39 -1.45
CA HIS A 126 1.36 18.95 -1.73
C HIS A 126 1.45 17.98 -2.90
N PHE A 127 0.53 17.03 -2.99
CA PHE A 127 0.55 15.99 -4.01
C PHE A 127 -0.24 16.42 -5.25
N LEU A 128 0.34 16.18 -6.42
CA LEU A 128 -0.29 16.49 -7.70
C LEU A 128 -1.37 15.48 -8.07
N GLN A 129 -1.23 14.23 -7.61
CA GLN A 129 -2.08 13.12 -8.04
C GLN A 129 -2.53 12.27 -6.84
N VAL A 130 -3.80 12.42 -6.48
CA VAL A 130 -4.46 11.68 -5.39
C VAL A 130 -5.66 10.92 -5.97
N TYR A 131 -5.58 9.59 -5.94
CA TYR A 131 -6.57 8.68 -6.49
C TYR A 131 -7.33 7.99 -5.36
N ARG A 132 -8.65 7.90 -5.55
CA ARG A 132 -9.54 7.18 -4.63
C ARG A 132 -9.75 5.76 -5.12
N TYR A 133 -9.38 4.77 -4.32
CA TYR A 133 -9.77 3.39 -4.60
C TYR A 133 -11.00 2.99 -3.76
N PRO A 134 -11.90 2.15 -4.32
CA PRO A 134 -13.15 1.82 -3.67
C PRO A 134 -12.97 0.79 -2.56
N SER A 135 -14.00 0.63 -1.75
CA SER A 135 -14.16 -0.59 -0.95
C SER A 135 -14.86 -1.65 -1.81
N LEU A 136 -14.50 -2.92 -1.65
CA LEU A 136 -15.17 -4.03 -2.31
C LEU A 136 -16.62 -4.09 -1.83
N ASP A 137 -17.54 -4.02 -2.78
CA ASP A 137 -18.95 -4.30 -2.52
C ASP A 137 -19.10 -5.81 -2.26
N PRO A 138 -19.59 -6.23 -1.09
CA PRO A 138 -19.80 -7.64 -0.77
C PRO A 138 -20.73 -8.38 -1.76
N SER A 139 -21.55 -7.65 -2.51
CA SER A 139 -22.43 -8.21 -3.56
C SER A 139 -21.71 -8.49 -4.89
N THR A 140 -20.47 -8.01 -5.05
CA THR A 140 -19.67 -8.22 -6.27
C THR A 140 -19.06 -9.63 -6.26
N SER A 141 -19.35 -10.41 -7.31
CA SER A 141 -18.80 -11.77 -7.48
C SER A 141 -17.43 -11.80 -8.16
N ASP A 142 -17.01 -10.71 -8.80
CA ASP A 142 -15.72 -10.60 -9.47
C ASP A 142 -15.02 -9.29 -9.10
N TRP A 143 -13.92 -9.39 -8.35
CA TRP A 143 -13.12 -8.23 -7.96
C TRP A 143 -12.52 -7.51 -9.18
N ARG A 144 -12.43 -8.16 -10.34
CA ARG A 144 -12.02 -7.52 -11.60
C ARG A 144 -13.04 -6.51 -12.10
N ALA A 145 -14.27 -6.49 -11.61
CA ALA A 145 -15.18 -5.37 -11.85
C ALA A 145 -14.66 -4.07 -11.19
N LEU A 146 -13.75 -4.19 -10.22
CA LEU A 146 -12.97 -3.10 -9.63
C LEU A 146 -11.60 -2.93 -10.30
N ASP A 147 -11.43 -3.46 -11.53
CA ASP A 147 -10.21 -3.36 -12.34
C ASP A 147 -9.63 -1.95 -12.27
N PRO A 148 -8.29 -1.80 -12.34
CA PRO A 148 -7.66 -0.54 -12.05
C PRO A 148 -8.20 0.54 -12.98
N ARG A 149 -8.93 1.48 -12.37
CA ARG A 149 -9.16 2.77 -13.01
C ARG A 149 -7.76 3.40 -13.14
N PRO A 150 -7.38 3.91 -14.33
CA PRO A 150 -6.12 4.62 -14.48
C PRO A 150 -5.88 5.55 -13.29
N PRO A 151 -4.67 5.54 -12.71
CA PRO A 151 -3.41 5.18 -13.39
C PRO A 151 -2.65 3.94 -12.83
N LEU A 152 -3.30 3.00 -12.13
CA LEU A 152 -2.62 1.74 -11.80
C LEU A 152 -2.36 0.89 -13.06
N PRO A 153 -1.24 0.14 -13.13
CA PRO A 153 -1.03 -0.84 -14.19
C PRO A 153 -2.15 -1.89 -14.21
N SER A 154 -2.54 -2.37 -15.39
CA SER A 154 -3.63 -3.35 -15.56
C SER A 154 -3.46 -4.65 -14.77
N TRP A 155 -2.22 -5.01 -14.44
CA TRP A 155 -1.86 -6.22 -13.69
C TRP A 155 -1.78 -5.99 -12.17
N LEU A 156 -2.14 -4.80 -11.66
CA LEU A 156 -2.12 -4.46 -10.23
C LEU A 156 -3.38 -3.68 -9.84
N THR A 157 -4.12 -4.16 -8.84
CA THR A 157 -5.23 -3.41 -8.24
C THR A 157 -5.20 -3.44 -6.73
N VAL A 158 -5.87 -2.46 -6.11
CA VAL A 158 -5.99 -2.31 -4.67
C VAL A 158 -7.42 -1.91 -4.32
N PHE A 159 -7.98 -2.57 -3.31
CA PHE A 159 -9.28 -2.20 -2.77
C PHE A 159 -9.35 -2.53 -1.28
N ARG A 160 -10.23 -1.80 -0.57
CA ARG A 160 -10.48 -2.06 0.85
C ARG A 160 -11.60 -3.08 1.00
N LEU A 161 -11.40 -4.09 1.83
CA LEU A 161 -12.42 -4.98 2.34
C LEU A 161 -12.94 -4.42 3.66
N TYR A 162 -14.22 -4.09 3.71
CA TYR A 162 -14.86 -3.68 4.96
C TYR A 162 -15.45 -4.87 5.70
N ALA A 163 -15.28 -4.89 7.02
CA ALA A 163 -15.99 -5.78 7.91
C ALA A 163 -16.78 -4.98 8.93
N ASN A 164 -18.07 -4.75 8.67
CA ASN A 164 -19.10 -4.33 9.62
C ASN A 164 -18.86 -3.06 10.48
N SER A 165 -17.67 -2.45 10.47
CA SER A 165 -17.32 -1.22 11.21
C SER A 165 -16.09 -0.53 10.60
N HIS A 166 -15.87 0.74 10.97
CA HIS A 166 -14.74 1.55 10.52
C HIS A 166 -13.38 0.93 10.94
N ASP A 167 -13.31 0.33 12.13
CA ASP A 167 -12.08 -0.21 12.73
C ASP A 167 -11.74 -1.64 12.28
N LEU A 168 -12.65 -2.31 11.58
CA LEU A 168 -12.48 -3.66 11.09
C LEU A 168 -12.45 -3.64 9.57
N TRP A 169 -11.24 -3.60 9.03
CA TRP A 169 -11.01 -3.57 7.61
C TRP A 169 -9.77 -4.38 7.24
N ALA A 170 -9.71 -4.75 5.97
CA ALA A 170 -8.53 -5.31 5.36
C ALA A 170 -8.28 -4.61 4.02
N THR A 171 -7.05 -4.59 3.54
CA THR A 171 -6.75 -4.18 2.16
C THR A 171 -6.35 -5.40 1.37
N ALA A 172 -6.98 -5.60 0.22
CA ALA A 172 -6.54 -6.56 -0.76
C ALA A 172 -5.74 -5.85 -1.84
N ILE A 173 -4.53 -6.33 -2.09
CA ILE A 173 -3.74 -5.95 -3.25
C ILE A 173 -3.71 -7.18 -4.15
N MET A 174 -4.28 -7.06 -5.34
CA MET A 174 -4.32 -8.15 -6.33
C MET A 174 -3.24 -7.89 -7.36
N TYR A 175 -2.41 -8.90 -7.59
CA TYR A 175 -1.35 -8.91 -8.58
C TYR A 175 -1.63 -10.03 -9.57
N SER A 176 -1.83 -9.66 -10.83
CA SER A 176 -2.20 -10.59 -11.91
C SER A 176 -1.34 -10.31 -13.15
N PRO A 177 -0.06 -10.75 -13.15
CA PRO A 177 0.77 -10.61 -14.32
C PRO A 177 0.33 -11.62 -15.39
N GLU A 178 0.41 -11.22 -16.67
CA GLU A 178 0.06 -12.07 -17.81
C GLU A 178 0.65 -13.49 -17.67
N ASN A 179 -0.18 -14.50 -17.94
CA ASN A 179 0.17 -15.93 -17.89
C ASN A 179 0.46 -16.54 -16.50
N ARG A 180 0.11 -15.88 -15.39
CA ARG A 180 0.22 -16.46 -14.03
C ARG A 180 -1.13 -16.54 -13.30
N ARG A 181 -1.14 -17.33 -12.22
CA ARG A 181 -2.25 -17.34 -11.26
C ARG A 181 -2.32 -15.98 -10.58
N ASP A 182 -3.54 -15.49 -10.36
CA ASP A 182 -3.74 -14.28 -9.56
C ASP A 182 -3.17 -14.50 -8.16
N GLU A 183 -2.36 -13.55 -7.70
CA GLU A 183 -1.84 -13.52 -6.35
C GLU A 183 -2.50 -12.38 -5.59
N SER A 184 -2.85 -12.64 -4.33
CA SER A 184 -3.46 -11.65 -3.46
C SER A 184 -2.63 -11.46 -2.20
N ILE A 185 -2.33 -10.21 -1.87
CA ILE A 185 -1.84 -9.83 -0.55
C ILE A 185 -3.01 -9.29 0.24
N LEU A 186 -3.39 -10.01 1.29
CA LEU A 186 -4.39 -9.56 2.25
C LEU A 186 -3.71 -8.90 3.44
N TRP A 187 -3.93 -7.61 3.59
CA TRP A 187 -3.47 -6.83 4.72
C TRP A 187 -4.59 -6.69 5.74
N VAL A 188 -4.38 -7.12 6.99
CA VAL A 188 -5.34 -6.91 8.09
C VAL A 188 -4.61 -6.22 9.26
N PRO A 189 -4.80 -4.90 9.49
CA PRO A 189 -4.02 -4.16 10.48
C PRO A 189 -4.52 -4.33 11.91
N HIS A 190 -5.83 -4.55 12.06
CA HIS A 190 -6.48 -4.79 13.34
C HIS A 190 -6.92 -6.25 13.44
N ARG A 191 -7.15 -6.73 14.67
CA ARG A 191 -7.56 -8.11 14.88
C ARG A 191 -8.89 -8.40 14.18
N TRP A 192 -8.89 -9.33 13.24
CA TRP A 192 -10.11 -9.97 12.77
C TRP A 192 -10.60 -10.95 13.84
N SER A 193 -11.60 -10.58 14.65
CA SER A 193 -12.25 -11.51 15.57
C SER A 193 -13.54 -12.06 14.95
N SER A 194 -13.53 -13.31 14.53
CA SER A 194 -14.69 -14.04 13.99
C SER A 194 -15.61 -14.60 15.08
N ARG A 195 -15.79 -13.90 16.22
CA ARG A 195 -16.75 -14.37 17.23
C ARG A 195 -18.17 -13.96 16.83
N PRO A 196 -19.11 -14.90 16.64
CA PRO A 196 -20.52 -14.55 16.56
C PRO A 196 -20.90 -13.85 17.86
N SER A 197 -21.64 -12.74 17.77
CA SER A 197 -22.28 -12.12 18.92
C SER A 197 -23.24 -13.13 19.54
N ALA A 198 -22.81 -13.75 20.64
CA ALA A 198 -23.68 -14.58 21.44
C ALA A 198 -24.82 -13.69 21.97
N HIS A 199 -25.99 -13.81 21.35
CA HIS A 199 -27.23 -13.33 21.91
C HIS A 199 -27.46 -14.11 23.21
N SER A 200 -27.07 -13.52 24.33
CA SER A 200 -27.51 -13.95 25.64
C SER A 200 -28.96 -13.50 25.81
N SER A 201 -29.88 -14.36 25.39
CA SER A 201 -31.29 -14.27 25.77
C SER A 201 -31.41 -14.43 27.28
N ARG A 202 -31.94 -13.40 27.92
CA ARG A 202 -32.43 -13.41 29.30
C ARG A 202 -33.27 -14.67 29.56
N LYS A 203 -33.02 -15.31 30.70
CA LYS A 203 -34.05 -15.92 31.55
C LYS A 203 -33.78 -15.52 32.99
#